data_AF-A0AAN7V1S8-F1
#
_entry.id   AF-A0AAN7V1S8-F1
#
_cell.length_a   1.000
_cell.length_b   1.000
_cell.length_c   1.000
_cell.angle_alpha   90.00
_cell.angle_beta   90.00
_cell.angle_gamma   90.00
#
_symmetry.space_group_name_H-M   'P 1'
#
loop_
_entity.id
_entity.type
_entity.pdbx_description
1 polymer ?
#
loop_
_entity_poly.entity_id
_entity_poly.type
_entity_poly.pdbx_seq_one_letter_code
_entity_poly.pdbx_strand_id
1 'polypeptide(L)'
;MFTSTRNHNQNKYKLLQEILEPMKDIGYFTFKDNESIMEPNDARPDSIFIFDDIACEKQDNIRAYFSMGRHNAVDCFYLGQTYSKIPKQLVRDNANLIVIFEQDEMNLKHIYDDHVSPTISIQLFREICSECWKHQFGFLVINKDVDLSSGRFRKGFDQYIIP
;
A
#
# COMPACT_ATOMS: atom_id res chain seq x y z
N MET A 1 10.54 1.03 -12.18
CA MET A 1 9.37 1.57 -11.46
C MET A 1 8.24 1.81 -12.46
N PHE A 2 7.07 1.27 -12.17
CA PHE A 2 5.87 1.35 -12.99
C PHE A 2 4.76 2.00 -12.17
N THR A 3 4.02 2.95 -12.75
CA THR A 3 2.93 3.64 -12.06
C THR A 3 1.68 3.64 -12.94
N SER A 4 0.61 3.03 -12.44
CA SER A 4 -0.72 3.11 -13.04
C SER A 4 -1.54 4.17 -12.30
N THR A 5 -1.99 5.19 -13.03
CA THR A 5 -2.79 6.28 -12.47
C THR A 5 -3.67 6.88 -13.55
N ARG A 6 -4.88 7.30 -13.16
CA ARG A 6 -5.79 8.04 -14.04
C ARG A 6 -5.30 9.46 -14.34
N ASN A 7 -4.45 10.03 -13.46
CA ASN A 7 -4.11 11.44 -13.46
C ASN A 7 -2.61 11.72 -13.64
N HIS A 8 -1.99 11.13 -14.67
CA HIS A 8 -0.55 11.26 -14.98
C HIS A 8 -0.03 12.71 -15.10
N ASN A 9 -0.90 13.69 -15.37
CA ASN A 9 -0.51 15.10 -15.52
C ASN A 9 -0.39 15.87 -14.19
N GLN A 10 -0.70 15.26 -13.05
CA GLN A 10 -0.52 15.91 -11.75
C GLN A 10 0.96 16.23 -11.49
N ASN A 11 1.22 17.37 -10.84
CA ASN A 11 2.59 17.85 -10.58
C ASN A 11 3.45 16.83 -9.83
N LYS A 12 2.84 16.00 -8.95
CA LYS A 12 3.56 14.94 -8.22
C LYS A 12 4.20 13.90 -9.15
N TYR A 13 3.55 13.57 -10.27
CA TYR A 13 4.08 12.60 -11.24
C TYR A 13 5.11 13.20 -12.17
N LYS A 14 4.98 14.49 -12.49
CA LYS A 14 6.02 15.25 -13.21
C LYS A 14 7.29 15.35 -12.38
N LEU A 15 7.15 15.72 -11.10
CA LEU A 15 8.27 15.77 -10.17
C LEU A 15 8.93 14.39 -10.01
N LEU A 16 8.13 13.33 -9.87
CA LEU A 16 8.67 11.96 -9.80
C LEU A 16 9.46 11.61 -11.05
N GLN A 17 8.94 11.93 -12.25
CA GLN A 17 9.64 11.72 -13.51
C GLN A 17 10.95 12.52 -13.56
N GLU A 18 10.93 13.80 -13.20
CA GLU A 18 12.12 14.67 -13.18
C GLU A 18 13.21 14.15 -12.23
N ILE A 19 12.82 13.54 -11.11
CA ILE A 19 13.75 12.92 -10.15
C ILE A 19 14.35 11.62 -10.71
N LEU A 20 13.56 10.80 -11.40
CA LEU A 20 13.98 9.47 -11.86
C LEU A 20 14.67 9.48 -13.22
N GLU A 21 14.34 10.41 -14.11
CA GLU A 21 14.89 10.50 -15.48
C GLU A 21 16.44 10.58 -15.55
N PRO A 22 17.15 11.26 -14.62
CA PRO A 22 18.61 11.24 -14.59
C PRO A 22 19.21 9.88 -14.18
N MET A 23 18.41 9.00 -13.56
CA MET A 23 18.85 7.71 -13.03
C MET A 23 18.76 6.64 -14.11
N LYS A 24 19.84 6.46 -14.89
CA LYS A 24 19.89 5.55 -16.05
C LYS A 24 19.55 4.09 -15.73
N ASP A 25 19.77 3.67 -14.48
CA ASP A 25 19.51 2.30 -14.03
C ASP A 25 18.06 2.08 -13.58
N ILE A 26 17.26 3.15 -13.45
CA ILE A 26 15.87 3.08 -13.01
C ILE A 26 14.95 3.51 -14.16
N GLY A 27 14.29 2.55 -14.79
CA GLY A 27 13.21 2.85 -15.72
C GLY A 27 11.98 3.38 -14.98
N TYR A 28 11.36 4.45 -15.49
CA TYR A 28 10.07 4.96 -15.03
C TYR A 28 9.04 4.87 -16.15
N PHE A 29 7.92 4.21 -15.88
CA PHE A 29 6.87 3.95 -16.87
C PHE A 29 5.50 4.26 -16.29
N THR A 30 4.65 4.95 -17.05
CA THR A 30 3.30 5.31 -16.62
C THR A 30 2.24 4.67 -17.51
N PHE A 31 1.22 4.07 -16.90
CA PHE A 31 0.07 3.49 -17.58
C PHE A 31 -1.19 4.30 -17.26
N LYS A 32 -2.08 4.43 -18.26
CA LYS A 32 -3.34 5.20 -18.13
C LYS A 32 -4.53 4.33 -17.72
N ASP A 33 -4.41 3.02 -17.85
CA ASP A 33 -5.43 2.03 -17.55
C ASP A 33 -4.76 0.71 -17.10
N ASN A 34 -5.52 -0.12 -16.39
CA ASN A 34 -5.05 -1.42 -15.94
C ASN A 34 -4.90 -2.47 -17.04
N GLU A 35 -5.57 -2.30 -18.18
CA GLU A 35 -5.51 -3.29 -19.28
C GLU A 35 -4.18 -3.23 -20.03
N SER A 36 -3.50 -2.09 -20.00
CA SER A 36 -2.15 -1.92 -20.55
C SER A 36 -1.03 -2.38 -19.61
N ILE A 37 -1.35 -2.74 -18.37
CA ILE A 37 -0.37 -3.26 -17.42
C ILE A 37 -0.13 -4.73 -17.76
N MET A 38 1.14 -5.10 -17.93
CA MET A 38 1.55 -6.49 -18.15
C MET A 38 1.17 -7.40 -16.98
N GLU A 39 1.06 -8.70 -17.22
CA GLU A 39 0.85 -9.68 -16.14
C GLU A 39 2.11 -9.79 -15.25
N PRO A 40 1.98 -10.20 -13.97
CA PRO A 40 3.12 -10.30 -13.05
C PRO A 40 4.24 -11.22 -13.53
N ASN A 41 3.93 -12.21 -14.37
CA ASN A 41 4.92 -13.16 -14.93
C ASN A 41 5.77 -12.54 -16.06
N ASP A 42 5.26 -11.49 -16.70
CA ASP A 42 5.95 -10.78 -17.77
C ASP A 42 6.73 -9.57 -17.24
N ALA A 43 6.50 -9.20 -15.97
CA ALA A 43 7.24 -8.16 -15.28
C ALA A 43 8.69 -8.60 -15.00
N ARG A 44 9.62 -7.66 -15.11
CA ARG A 44 11.03 -7.92 -14.77
C ARG A 44 11.19 -8.04 -13.25
N PRO A 45 12.07 -8.93 -12.76
CA PRO A 45 12.47 -8.94 -11.36
C PRO A 45 12.95 -7.57 -10.86
N ASP A 46 12.81 -7.33 -9.56
CA ASP A 46 13.16 -6.07 -8.87
C ASP A 46 12.36 -4.85 -9.36
N SER A 47 11.21 -5.10 -10.00
CA SER A 47 10.29 -4.05 -10.42
C SER A 47 9.33 -3.68 -9.30
N ILE A 48 9.03 -2.38 -9.20
CA ILE A 48 8.01 -1.84 -8.31
C ILE A 48 6.83 -1.36 -9.15
N PHE A 49 5.62 -1.81 -8.82
CA PHE A 49 4.36 -1.36 -9.40
C PHE A 49 3.55 -0.54 -8.40
N ILE A 50 3.07 0.63 -8.81
CA ILE A 50 2.23 1.50 -7.99
C ILE A 50 0.88 1.67 -8.67
N PHE A 51 -0.17 1.26 -7.97
CA PHE A 51 -1.57 1.36 -8.37
C PHE A 51 -2.22 2.56 -7.64
N ASP A 52 -2.28 3.73 -8.28
CA ASP A 52 -2.80 4.96 -7.66
C ASP A 52 -4.21 5.32 -8.12
N ASP A 53 -5.15 5.33 -7.17
CA ASP A 53 -6.54 5.77 -7.35
C ASP A 53 -7.29 5.03 -8.48
N ILE A 54 -7.03 3.73 -8.58
CA ILE A 54 -7.62 2.85 -9.61
C ILE A 54 -8.74 1.96 -9.08
N ALA A 55 -9.39 2.36 -7.98
CA ALA A 55 -10.46 1.58 -7.35
C ALA A 55 -11.67 1.30 -8.27
N CYS A 56 -11.88 2.14 -9.28
CA CYS A 56 -12.96 1.99 -10.26
C CYS A 56 -12.58 1.13 -11.48
N GLU A 57 -11.37 0.58 -11.53
CA GLU A 57 -10.89 -0.25 -12.65
C GLU A 57 -11.08 -1.74 -12.40
N LYS A 58 -10.89 -2.55 -13.45
CA LYS A 58 -10.84 -4.00 -13.30
C LYS A 58 -9.68 -4.36 -12.36
N GLN A 59 -10.00 -5.18 -11.36
CA GLN A 59 -9.09 -5.51 -10.27
C GLN A 59 -8.34 -6.83 -10.48
N ASP A 60 -8.63 -7.59 -11.54
CA ASP A 60 -8.12 -8.95 -11.71
C ASP A 60 -6.60 -8.99 -11.87
N ASN A 61 -6.02 -8.09 -12.67
CA ASN A 61 -4.56 -7.98 -12.81
C ASN A 61 -3.91 -7.52 -11.48
N ILE A 62 -4.49 -6.53 -10.79
CA ILE A 62 -3.99 -6.07 -9.48
C ILE A 62 -3.97 -7.22 -8.47
N ARG A 63 -5.04 -8.02 -8.42
CA ARG A 63 -5.12 -9.22 -7.56
C ARG A 63 -4.00 -10.23 -7.90
N ALA A 64 -3.68 -10.39 -9.18
CA ALA A 64 -2.56 -11.23 -9.61
C ALA A 64 -1.23 -10.68 -9.09
N TYR A 65 -0.98 -9.37 -9.15
CA TYR A 65 0.22 -8.76 -8.56
C TYR A 65 0.36 -9.04 -7.07
N PHE A 66 -0.71 -8.82 -6.29
CA PHE A 66 -0.69 -9.10 -4.85
C PHE A 66 -0.60 -10.58 -4.49
N SER A 67 -0.94 -11.49 -5.40
CA SER A 67 -0.91 -12.94 -5.16
C SER A 67 0.36 -13.61 -5.67
N MET A 68 0.90 -13.16 -6.81
CA MET A 68 1.97 -13.83 -7.54
C MET A 68 3.23 -12.96 -7.73
N GLY A 69 3.15 -11.65 -7.52
CA GLY A 69 4.29 -10.74 -7.73
C GLY A 69 5.54 -11.14 -6.94
N ARG A 70 5.36 -11.59 -5.68
CA ARG A 70 6.45 -12.05 -4.82
C ARG A 70 7.24 -13.22 -5.43
N HIS A 71 6.61 -14.10 -6.21
CA HIS A 71 7.32 -15.22 -6.86
C HIS A 71 8.29 -14.75 -7.95
N ASN A 72 8.08 -13.57 -8.51
CA ASN A 72 8.90 -12.98 -9.56
C ASN A 72 9.78 -11.83 -9.05
N ALA A 73 9.95 -11.70 -7.72
CA ALA A 73 10.64 -10.57 -7.09
C ALA A 73 10.09 -9.20 -7.51
N VAL A 74 8.76 -9.11 -7.62
CA VAL A 74 8.04 -7.87 -7.94
C VAL A 74 7.33 -7.37 -6.69
N ASP A 75 7.60 -6.11 -6.35
CA ASP A 75 6.89 -5.39 -5.29
C ASP A 75 5.74 -4.58 -5.88
N CYS A 76 4.62 -4.51 -5.17
CA CYS A 76 3.48 -3.71 -5.58
C CYS A 76 2.85 -2.92 -4.43
N PHE A 77 2.39 -1.72 -4.75
CA PHE A 77 1.70 -0.82 -3.83
C PHE A 77 0.32 -0.48 -4.38
N TYR A 78 -0.68 -0.48 -3.50
CA TYR A 78 -2.01 0.04 -3.80
C TYR A 78 -2.24 1.30 -2.99
N LEU A 79 -2.45 2.43 -3.66
CA LEU A 79 -2.77 3.70 -3.04
C LEU A 79 -4.27 3.97 -3.21
N GLY A 80 -5.01 3.95 -2.10
CA GLY A 80 -6.44 4.16 -2.08
C GLY A 80 -6.84 5.16 -1.00
N GLN A 81 -7.84 5.99 -1.30
CA GLN A 81 -8.38 6.95 -0.34
C GLN A 81 -9.33 6.31 0.68
N THR A 82 -10.05 5.27 0.28
CA THR A 82 -11.07 4.61 1.11
C THR A 82 -10.73 3.14 1.25
N TYR A 83 -10.43 2.70 2.47
CA TYR A 83 -10.04 1.31 2.76
C TYR A 83 -11.08 0.29 2.28
N SER A 84 -12.37 0.54 2.56
CA SER A 84 -13.46 -0.37 2.16
C SER A 84 -13.62 -0.55 0.65
N LYS A 85 -13.16 0.40 -0.17
CA LYS A 85 -13.18 0.30 -1.65
C LYS A 85 -12.08 -0.60 -2.20
N ILE A 86 -11.03 -0.86 -1.43
CA ILE A 86 -9.95 -1.76 -1.85
C ILE A 86 -10.48 -3.20 -1.77
N PRO A 87 -10.32 -4.04 -2.80
CA PRO A 87 -10.75 -5.44 -2.76
C PRO A 87 -10.19 -6.15 -1.53
N LYS A 88 -11.05 -6.81 -0.74
CA LYS A 88 -10.58 -7.59 0.41
C LYS A 88 -9.78 -8.80 -0.06
N GLN A 89 -10.45 -9.66 -0.81
CA GLN A 89 -9.89 -10.88 -1.36
C GLN A 89 -8.74 -10.54 -2.32
N LEU A 90 -7.62 -11.21 -2.10
CA LEU A 90 -6.41 -11.19 -2.93
C LEU A 90 -5.64 -9.86 -2.98
N VAL A 91 -6.14 -8.77 -2.39
CA VAL A 91 -5.40 -7.50 -2.26
C VAL A 91 -5.14 -7.18 -0.79
N ARG A 92 -6.16 -6.80 -0.01
CA ARG A 92 -5.96 -6.50 1.43
C ARG A 92 -5.46 -7.70 2.21
N ASP A 93 -6.04 -8.88 1.96
CA ASP A 93 -5.64 -10.10 2.67
C ASP A 93 -4.18 -10.49 2.37
N ASN A 94 -3.70 -10.20 1.15
CA ASN A 94 -2.36 -10.55 0.69
C ASN A 94 -1.31 -9.45 0.93
N ALA A 95 -1.71 -8.22 1.25
CA ALA A 95 -0.78 -7.15 1.61
C ALA A 95 0.03 -7.54 2.85
N ASN A 96 1.34 -7.36 2.83
CA ASN A 96 2.23 -7.67 3.96
C ASN A 96 2.58 -6.43 4.80
N LEU A 97 2.56 -5.24 4.19
CA LEU A 97 2.78 -3.96 4.85
C LEU A 97 1.61 -3.02 4.54
N ILE A 98 1.00 -2.44 5.58
CA ILE A 98 -0.17 -1.56 5.46
C ILE A 98 0.16 -0.22 6.11
N VAL A 99 0.06 0.85 5.33
CA VAL A 99 0.28 2.23 5.78
C VAL A 99 -1.05 2.94 5.90
N ILE A 100 -1.38 3.45 7.09
CA ILE A 100 -2.71 3.94 7.43
C ILE A 100 -2.61 5.39 7.93
N PHE A 101 -3.05 6.31 7.09
CA PHE A 101 -3.37 7.69 7.49
C PHE A 101 -4.72 7.75 8.20
N GLU A 102 -5.03 8.87 8.84
CA GLU A 102 -6.29 9.07 9.57
C GLU A 102 -7.52 8.57 8.80
N GLN A 103 -8.35 7.78 9.49
CA GLN A 103 -9.56 7.13 8.94
C GLN A 103 -10.79 7.49 9.78
N ASP A 104 -11.97 7.42 9.15
CA ASP A 104 -13.24 7.42 9.88
C ASP A 104 -13.43 6.15 10.74
N GLU A 105 -14.40 6.18 11.65
CA GLU A 105 -14.65 5.07 12.57
C GLU A 105 -15.01 3.75 11.86
N MET A 106 -15.67 3.83 10.70
CA MET A 106 -16.12 2.65 9.95
C MET A 106 -14.93 1.94 9.30
N ASN A 107 -14.09 2.68 8.58
CA ASN A 107 -12.86 2.16 7.98
C ASN A 107 -11.90 1.67 9.07
N LEU A 108 -11.79 2.38 10.20
CA LEU A 108 -10.98 1.93 11.34
C LEU A 108 -11.43 0.58 11.89
N LYS A 109 -12.75 0.38 11.99
CA LYS A 109 -13.30 -0.91 12.41
C LYS A 109 -13.00 -2.01 11.40
N HIS A 110 -13.13 -1.75 10.10
CA HIS A 110 -12.79 -2.74 9.08
C HIS A 110 -11.30 -3.12 9.09
N ILE A 111 -10.40 -2.15 9.23
CA ILE A 111 -8.96 -2.40 9.37
C ILE A 111 -8.68 -3.26 10.60
N TYR A 112 -9.32 -2.94 11.73
CA TYR A 112 -9.16 -3.72 12.95
C TYR A 112 -9.60 -5.19 12.74
N ASP A 113 -10.79 -5.39 12.19
CA ASP A 113 -11.37 -6.71 11.97
C ASP A 113 -10.53 -7.53 10.96
N ASP A 114 -9.94 -6.88 9.95
CA ASP A 114 -9.16 -7.56 8.89
C ASP A 114 -7.70 -7.84 9.27
N HIS A 115 -7.05 -6.99 10.08
CA HIS A 115 -5.58 -7.00 10.20
C HIS A 115 -5.03 -6.99 11.63
N VAL A 116 -5.87 -6.69 12.62
CA VAL A 116 -5.44 -6.46 14.02
C VAL A 116 -6.04 -7.51 14.94
N SER A 117 -7.35 -7.74 14.84
CA SER A 117 -8.06 -8.71 15.66
C SER A 117 -7.51 -10.13 15.48
N PRO A 118 -7.40 -10.96 16.54
CA PRO A 118 -7.67 -10.66 17.96
C PRO A 118 -6.43 -10.17 18.74
N THR A 119 -5.35 -9.76 18.05
CA THR A 119 -4.01 -9.52 18.62
C THR A 119 -4.00 -8.50 19.76
N ILE A 120 -4.73 -7.40 19.59
CA ILE A 120 -4.93 -6.35 20.61
C ILE A 120 -6.40 -5.93 20.62
N SER A 121 -6.85 -5.28 21.69
CA SER A 121 -8.24 -4.77 21.76
C SER A 121 -8.45 -3.59 20.80
N ILE A 122 -9.70 -3.40 20.35
CA ILE A 122 -10.09 -2.25 19.53
C ILE A 122 -9.80 -0.91 20.23
N GLN A 123 -9.88 -0.89 21.57
CA GLN A 123 -9.62 0.30 22.36
C GLN A 123 -8.14 0.68 22.29
N LEU A 124 -7.24 -0.29 22.52
CA LEU A 124 -5.80 -0.06 22.40
C LEU A 124 -5.42 0.31 20.95
N PHE A 125 -6.03 -0.35 19.96
CA PHE A 125 -5.80 0.00 18.56
C PHE A 125 -6.19 1.45 18.23
N ARG A 126 -7.31 1.95 18.76
CA ARG A 126 -7.73 3.36 18.61
C ARG A 126 -6.74 4.33 19.25
N GLU A 127 -6.23 4.00 20.43
CA GLU A 127 -5.22 4.82 21.12
C GLU A 127 -3.92 4.90 20.31
N ILE A 128 -3.47 3.76 19.76
CA ILE A 128 -2.31 3.68 18.86
C ILE A 128 -2.50 4.55 17.62
N CYS A 129 -3.65 4.44 16.95
CA CYS A 129 -3.97 5.24 15.77
C CYS A 129 -4.00 6.73 16.12
N SER A 130 -4.67 7.11 17.20
CA SER A 130 -4.73 8.50 17.67
C SER A 130 -3.33 9.08 17.91
N GLU A 131 -2.44 8.32 18.56
CA GLU A 131 -1.04 8.72 18.77
C GLU A 131 -0.26 8.91 17.46
N CYS A 132 -0.45 8.01 16.48
CA CYS A 132 0.20 8.10 15.18
C CYS A 132 -0.28 9.30 14.36
N TRP A 133 -1.54 9.69 14.51
CA TRP A 133 -2.18 10.76 13.73
C TRP A 133 -2.15 12.13 14.42
N LYS A 134 -1.49 12.27 15.58
CA LYS A 134 -1.38 13.55 16.31
C LYS A 134 -0.74 14.69 15.49
N HIS A 135 0.12 14.34 14.54
CA HIS A 135 0.84 15.31 13.72
C HIS A 135 0.38 15.22 12.26
N GLN A 136 0.48 16.35 11.56
CA GLN A 136 0.19 16.39 10.13
C GLN A 136 1.05 15.36 9.39
N PHE A 137 0.42 14.59 8.51
CA PHE A 137 1.04 13.48 7.78
C PHE A 137 1.52 12.30 8.64
N GLY A 138 1.13 12.25 9.91
CA GLY A 138 1.34 11.08 10.75
C GLY A 138 0.54 9.87 10.25
N PHE A 139 1.13 8.69 10.32
CA PHE A 139 0.52 7.43 9.91
C PHE A 139 0.96 6.27 10.78
N LEU A 140 0.11 5.25 10.85
CA LEU A 140 0.40 3.95 11.43
C LEU A 140 0.91 3.02 10.34
N VAL A 141 1.93 2.22 10.64
CA VAL A 141 2.32 1.07 9.83
C VAL A 141 1.97 -0.21 10.55
N ILE A 142 1.33 -1.14 9.83
CA ILE A 142 1.10 -2.52 10.26
C ILE A 142 1.96 -3.43 9.37
N ASN A 143 2.98 -4.05 9.95
CA ASN A 143 3.81 -5.06 9.30
C ASN A 143 3.32 -6.46 9.68
N LYS A 144 2.74 -7.19 8.71
CA LYS A 144 2.18 -8.54 8.90
C LYS A 144 3.23 -9.65 8.81
N ASP A 145 4.45 -9.34 8.35
CA ASP A 145 5.54 -10.31 8.24
C ASP A 145 6.33 -10.48 9.56
N VAL A 146 5.98 -9.74 10.62
CA VAL A 146 6.66 -9.80 11.93
C VAL A 146 5.69 -10.03 13.08
N ASP A 147 6.20 -10.64 14.15
CA ASP A 147 5.46 -10.84 15.38
C ASP A 147 5.13 -9.52 16.09
N LEU A 148 4.15 -9.57 17.00
CA LEU A 148 3.69 -8.39 17.75
C LEU A 148 4.84 -7.63 18.44
N SER A 149 5.72 -8.36 19.12
CA SER A 149 6.90 -7.82 19.83
C SER A 149 8.11 -7.56 18.92
N SER A 150 7.94 -7.69 17.60
CA SER A 150 9.01 -7.45 16.62
C SER A 150 8.72 -6.23 15.76
N GLY A 151 7.98 -5.25 16.31
CA GLY A 151 7.64 -4.02 15.62
C GLY A 151 6.54 -4.19 14.57
N ARG A 152 5.51 -5.00 14.86
CA ARG A 152 4.30 -5.14 14.02
C ARG A 152 3.57 -3.82 13.84
N PHE A 153 3.48 -3.02 14.89
CA PHE A 153 2.89 -1.68 14.86
C PHE A 153 3.97 -0.62 14.98
N ARG A 154 3.98 0.34 14.04
CA ARG A 154 4.97 1.42 14.01
C ARG A 154 4.31 2.78 13.80
N LYS A 155 4.80 3.79 14.51
CA LYS A 155 4.51 5.20 14.22
C LYS A 155 5.51 5.63 13.17
N GLY A 156 5.02 6.01 11.99
CA GLY A 156 5.91 6.14 10.83
C GLY A 156 6.55 4.80 10.44
N PHE A 157 7.71 4.85 9.79
CA PHE A 157 8.43 3.63 9.37
C PHE A 157 9.42 3.09 10.40
N ASP A 158 9.80 3.94 11.35
CA ASP A 158 11.01 3.82 12.17
C ASP A 158 10.74 3.63 13.67
N GLN A 159 9.61 4.11 14.21
CA GLN A 159 9.33 4.02 15.64
C GLN A 159 8.39 2.85 15.98
N TYR A 160 8.88 1.87 16.74
CA TYR A 160 8.06 0.75 17.21
C TYR A 160 7.15 1.18 18.35
N ILE A 161 5.89 0.74 18.32
CA ILE A 161 4.88 1.10 19.32
C ILE A 161 4.81 0.04 20.42
N ILE A 162 4.88 -1.23 20.02
CA ILE A 162 4.98 -2.38 20.92
C ILE A 162 6.35 -3.00 20.67
N PRO A 163 7.31 -2.85 21.61
CA PRO A 163 8.63 -3.44 21.51
C PRO A 163 8.65 -4.94 21.80
#